data_AF-A0A8T7LT76-F1
#
_entry.id   AF-A0A8T7LT76-F1
#
_cell.length_a   1.000
_cell.length_b   1.000
_cell.length_c   1.000
_cell.angle_alpha   90.00
_cell.angle_beta   90.00
_cell.angle_gamma   90.00
#
_symmetry.space_group_name_H-M   'P 1'
#
loop_
_entity.id
_entity.type
_entity.pdbx_description
1 polymer ?
#
loop_
_entity_poly.entity_id
_entity_poly.type
_entity_poly.pdbx_seq_one_letter_code
_entity_poly.pdbx_strand_id
1 'polypeptide(L)'
;SYAVSLLIAALVLIFSWQVYLFWMKTRRPVTEGSLKQLADIARSSLKDISAGRDSGDVIIQCYYRMNEIVADRRDLHRKDSMTPAEFALRLEQAGLPGDAVRRLTRLFESVRYGNRPSDQKAIREAVSCLNSILVYCGETI
;
A
#
# COMPACT_ATOMS: atom_id res chain seq x y z
N SER A 1 14.56 33.11 34.51
CA SER A 1 14.40 32.10 35.58
C SER A 1 14.68 30.71 35.04
N TYR A 2 15.74 30.05 35.53
CA TYR A 2 16.17 28.70 35.10
C TYR A 2 15.07 27.63 35.23
N ALA A 3 14.09 27.85 36.12
CA ALA A 3 12.90 27.01 36.25
C ALA A 3 12.02 26.98 35.00
N VAL A 4 11.90 28.10 34.27
CA VAL A 4 11.07 28.21 33.06
C VAL A 4 11.73 27.47 31.89
N SER A 5 13.06 27.58 31.74
CA SER A 5 13.80 26.87 30.70
C SER A 5 13.80 25.35 30.92
N LEU A 6 13.86 24.88 32.17
CA LEU A 6 13.76 23.45 32.48
C LEU A 6 12.38 22.86 32.14
N LEU A 7 11.30 23.62 32.39
CA LEU A 7 9.94 23.22 32.05
C LEU A 7 9.74 23.07 30.53
N ILE A 8 10.26 24.01 29.75
CA ILE A 8 10.18 23.96 28.28
C ILE A 8 10.98 22.78 27.74
N ALA A 9 12.20 22.54 28.25
CA ALA A 9 13.02 21.41 27.82
C ALA A 9 12.33 20.06 28.10
N ALA A 10 11.70 19.90 29.27
CA ALA A 10 10.95 18.70 29.61
C ALA A 10 9.75 18.48 28.67
N LEU A 11 9.01 19.53 28.32
CA LEU A 11 7.89 19.44 27.38
C LEU A 11 8.34 19.04 25.97
N VAL A 12 9.47 19.57 25.48
CA VAL A 12 10.03 19.20 24.18
C VAL A 12 10.49 17.74 24.17
N LEU A 13 11.09 17.25 25.25
CA LEU A 13 11.49 15.84 25.38
C LEU A 13 10.28 14.90 25.42
N ILE A 14 9.22 15.25 26.16
CA ILE A 14 7.99 14.46 26.19
C ILE A 14 7.30 14.47 24.83
N PHE A 15 7.24 15.63 24.16
CA PHE A 15 6.64 15.76 22.84
C PHE A 15 7.41 14.97 21.78
N SER A 16 8.73 15.08 21.76
CA SER A 16 9.58 14.30 20.87
C SER A 16 9.50 12.80 21.16
N TRP A 17 9.42 12.38 22.41
CA TRP A 17 9.19 10.99 22.81
C TRP A 17 7.80 10.49 22.37
N GLN A 18 6.75 11.29 22.55
CA GLN A 18 5.39 11.00 22.08
C GLN A 18 5.36 10.85 20.56
N VAL A 19 5.99 11.77 19.82
CA VAL A 19 6.12 11.69 18.36
C VAL A 19 6.93 10.46 17.95
N TYR A 20 8.03 10.17 18.64
CA TYR A 20 8.87 9.00 18.39
C TYR A 20 8.11 7.70 18.62
N LEU A 21 7.41 7.55 19.76
CA LEU A 21 6.59 6.39 20.05
C LEU A 21 5.40 6.27 19.10
N PHE A 22 4.78 7.39 18.71
CA PHE A 22 3.70 7.40 17.73
C PHE A 22 4.20 6.96 16.35
N TRP A 23 5.37 7.43 15.92
CA TRP A 23 6.05 6.99 14.71
C TRP A 23 6.47 5.52 14.78
N MET A 24 6.90 5.03 15.93
CA MET A 24 7.29 3.63 16.12
C MET A 24 6.10 2.68 16.15
N LYS A 25 4.98 3.09 16.78
CA LYS A 25 3.73 2.33 16.84
C LYS A 25 3.03 2.26 15.48
N THR A 26 3.17 3.28 14.65
CA THR A 26 2.72 3.28 13.25
C THR A 26 3.66 2.50 12.33
N ARG A 27 4.98 2.53 12.59
CA ARG A 27 5.98 1.68 11.93
C ARG A 27 6.11 0.30 12.59
N ARG A 28 5.01 -0.45 12.71
CA ARG A 28 5.15 -1.89 12.93
C ARG A 28 5.85 -2.46 11.69
N PRO A 29 7.00 -3.14 11.80
CA PRO A 29 7.65 -3.71 10.63
C PRO A 29 6.67 -4.62 9.89
N VAL A 30 6.68 -4.57 8.56
CA VAL A 30 5.89 -5.49 7.72
C VAL A 30 6.43 -6.88 8.01
N THR A 31 5.63 -7.74 8.65
CA THR A 31 6.07 -9.09 9.01
C THR A 31 6.33 -9.89 7.75
N GLU A 32 7.35 -10.76 7.74
CA GLU A 32 7.68 -11.63 6.60
C GLU A 32 6.46 -12.37 6.03
N GLY A 33 5.53 -12.81 6.88
CA GLY A 33 4.28 -13.46 6.44
C GLY A 33 3.37 -12.56 5.58
N SER A 34 3.33 -11.25 5.82
CA SER A 34 2.53 -10.32 5.01
C SER A 34 3.19 -9.99 3.67
N LEU A 35 4.53 -9.88 3.63
CA LEU A 35 5.27 -9.74 2.37
C LEU A 35 5.05 -10.97 1.50
N LYS A 36 5.08 -12.16 2.09
CA LYS A 36 4.80 -13.41 1.37
C LYS A 36 3.39 -13.46 0.79
N GLN A 37 2.36 -13.08 1.55
CA GLN A 37 0.99 -13.05 1.04
C GLN A 37 0.78 -11.98 -0.06
N LEU A 38 1.41 -10.81 0.06
CA LEU A 38 1.41 -9.81 -1.01
C LEU A 38 2.08 -10.34 -2.28
N ALA A 39 3.21 -11.04 -2.14
CA ALA A 39 3.93 -11.65 -3.25
C ALA A 39 3.09 -12.75 -3.92
N ASP A 40 2.40 -13.58 -3.14
CA ASP A 40 1.51 -14.63 -3.67
C ASP A 40 0.35 -14.05 -4.48
N ILE A 41 -0.26 -12.95 -4.04
CA ILE A 41 -1.29 -12.26 -4.83
C ILE A 41 -0.70 -11.67 -6.10
N ALA A 42 0.43 -10.96 -6.00
CA ALA A 42 1.07 -10.35 -7.16
C ALA A 42 1.40 -11.40 -8.23
N ARG A 43 1.95 -12.55 -7.80
CA ARG A 43 2.25 -13.68 -8.68
C ARG A 43 1.00 -14.29 -9.30
N SER A 44 -0.06 -14.49 -8.50
CA SER A 44 -1.34 -15.00 -9.02
C SER A 44 -1.92 -14.05 -10.07
N SER A 45 -1.91 -12.74 -9.81
CA SER A 45 -2.44 -11.75 -10.73
C SER A 45 -1.61 -11.65 -12.02
N LEU A 46 -0.28 -11.76 -11.93
CA LEU A 46 0.57 -11.86 -13.13
C LEU A 46 0.24 -13.10 -13.96
N LYS A 47 0.10 -14.26 -13.31
CA LYS A 47 -0.28 -15.51 -13.99
C LYS A 47 -1.64 -15.37 -14.70
N ASP A 48 -2.58 -14.67 -14.08
CA ASP A 48 -3.93 -14.46 -14.61
C ASP A 48 -3.92 -13.54 -15.83
N ILE A 49 -3.11 -12.48 -15.81
CA ILE A 49 -2.87 -11.61 -16.97
C ILE A 49 -2.20 -12.43 -18.10
N SER A 50 -1.17 -13.22 -17.79
CA SER A 50 -0.47 -14.04 -18.79
C SER A 50 -1.34 -15.14 -19.39
N ALA A 51 -2.32 -15.65 -18.64
CA ALA A 51 -3.29 -16.65 -19.12
C ALA A 51 -4.38 -16.05 -20.02
N GLY A 52 -4.36 -14.74 -20.28
CA GLY A 52 -5.33 -14.07 -21.15
C GLY A 52 -6.69 -13.81 -20.49
N ARG A 53 -6.76 -13.81 -19.15
CA ARG A 53 -7.98 -13.33 -18.46
C ARG A 53 -8.16 -11.83 -18.71
N ASP A 54 -9.39 -11.35 -18.56
CA ASP A 54 -9.68 -9.92 -18.63
C ASP A 54 -8.78 -9.16 -17.65
N SER A 55 -7.87 -8.35 -18.20
CA SER A 55 -6.84 -7.69 -17.40
C SER A 55 -7.44 -6.63 -16.48
N GLY A 56 -8.60 -6.06 -16.83
CA GLY A 56 -9.30 -5.10 -15.99
C GLY A 56 -9.82 -5.76 -14.72
N ASP A 57 -10.52 -6.88 -14.85
CA ASP A 57 -11.00 -7.67 -13.72
C ASP A 57 -9.85 -8.17 -12.85
N VAL A 58 -8.75 -8.63 -13.45
CA VAL A 58 -7.57 -9.07 -12.69
C VAL A 58 -6.93 -7.93 -11.90
N ILE A 59 -6.81 -6.73 -12.47
CA ILE A 59 -6.29 -5.55 -11.78
C ILE A 59 -7.20 -5.17 -10.61
N ILE A 60 -8.52 -5.17 -10.82
CA ILE A 60 -9.51 -4.89 -9.78
C ILE A 60 -9.39 -5.91 -8.63
N GLN A 61 -9.39 -7.20 -8.94
CA GLN A 61 -9.28 -8.27 -7.94
C GLN A 61 -7.95 -8.23 -7.19
N CYS A 62 -6.84 -8.00 -7.90
CA CYS A 62 -5.52 -7.82 -7.29
C CYS A 62 -5.53 -6.68 -6.28
N TYR A 63 -6.09 -5.53 -6.68
CA TYR A 63 -6.20 -4.36 -5.82
C TYR A 63 -7.00 -4.68 -4.55
N TYR A 64 -8.16 -5.33 -4.67
CA TYR A 64 -8.97 -5.69 -3.50
C TYR A 64 -8.26 -6.67 -2.55
N ARG A 65 -7.63 -7.73 -3.07
CA ARG A 65 -6.97 -8.75 -2.23
C ARG A 65 -5.74 -8.20 -1.51
N MET A 66 -4.93 -7.39 -2.19
CA MET A 66 -3.78 -6.73 -1.55
C MET A 66 -4.24 -5.81 -0.42
N ASN A 67 -5.31 -5.07 -0.67
CA ASN A 67 -5.92 -4.19 0.30
C ASN A 67 -6.48 -4.92 1.52
N GLU A 68 -7.12 -6.08 1.32
CA GLU A 68 -7.67 -6.90 2.40
C GLU A 68 -6.59 -7.38 3.36
N ILE A 69 -5.45 -7.85 2.85
CA ILE A 69 -4.31 -8.26 3.70
C ILE A 69 -3.81 -7.09 4.55
N VAL A 70 -3.71 -5.89 3.95
CA VAL A 70 -3.21 -4.73 4.68
C VAL A 70 -4.24 -4.22 5.70
N ALA A 71 -5.53 -4.26 5.36
CA ALA A 71 -6.62 -3.88 6.25
C ALA A 71 -6.69 -4.79 7.48
N ASP A 72 -6.70 -6.12 7.28
CA ASP A 72 -6.80 -7.13 8.33
C ASP A 72 -5.63 -7.06 9.33
N ARG A 73 -4.41 -6.80 8.85
CA ARG A 73 -3.19 -6.80 9.70
C ARG A 73 -2.90 -5.46 10.38
N ARG A 74 -3.47 -4.35 9.90
CA ARG A 74 -3.21 -2.99 10.41
C ARG A 74 -4.41 -2.33 11.07
N ASP A 75 -5.54 -3.05 11.18
CA ASP A 75 -6.85 -2.48 11.55
C ASP A 75 -7.26 -1.30 10.64
N LEU A 76 -6.71 -1.28 9.42
CA LEU A 76 -6.96 -0.26 8.41
C LEU A 76 -8.17 -0.67 7.58
N HIS A 77 -9.32 -0.76 8.24
CA HIS A 77 -10.57 -0.98 7.56
C HIS A 77 -10.83 0.19 6.60
N ARG A 78 -10.99 -0.12 5.32
CA ARG A 78 -11.47 0.85 4.35
C ARG A 78 -12.88 1.25 4.77
N LYS A 79 -13.05 2.51 5.19
CA LYS A 79 -14.39 3.07 5.38
C LYS A 79 -15.10 3.06 4.01
N ASP A 80 -16.37 2.69 3.96
CA ASP A 80 -17.14 2.56 2.71
C ASP A 80 -17.16 3.85 1.87
N SER A 81 -17.01 5.01 2.52
CA SER A 81 -16.92 6.32 1.88
C SER A 81 -15.53 6.70 1.36
N MET A 82 -14.50 5.90 1.63
CA MET A 82 -13.11 6.24 1.30
C MET A 82 -12.80 5.92 -0.16
N THR A 83 -12.24 6.92 -0.84
CA THR A 83 -11.76 6.80 -2.22
C THR A 83 -10.54 5.87 -2.29
N PRO A 84 -10.29 5.24 -3.46
CA PRO A 84 -9.08 4.45 -3.66
C PRO A 84 -7.78 5.25 -3.39
N ALA A 85 -7.72 6.52 -3.81
CA ALA A 85 -6.59 7.41 -3.55
C ALA A 85 -6.36 7.71 -2.06
N GLU A 86 -7.41 7.99 -1.29
CA GLU A 86 -7.31 8.17 0.17
C GLU A 86 -6.85 6.90 0.87
N PHE A 87 -7.25 5.74 0.35
CA PHE A 87 -6.78 4.47 0.88
C PHE A 87 -5.30 4.23 0.59
N ALA A 88 -4.86 4.52 -0.64
CA ALA A 88 -3.46 4.45 -1.03
C ALA A 88 -2.56 5.27 -0.10
N LEU A 89 -3.01 6.48 0.24
CA LEU A 89 -2.30 7.35 1.17
C LEU A 89 -2.22 6.73 2.58
N ARG A 90 -3.29 6.09 3.07
CA ARG A 90 -3.26 5.36 4.34
C ARG A 90 -2.30 4.17 4.32
N LEU A 91 -2.20 3.45 3.20
CA LEU A 91 -1.29 2.32 3.06
C LEU A 91 0.17 2.77 3.05
N GLU A 92 0.46 3.89 2.38
CA GLU A 92 1.78 4.55 2.44
C GLU A 92 2.11 4.99 3.86
N GLN A 93 1.17 5.63 4.56
CA GLN A 93 1.31 5.99 5.97
C GLN A 93 1.51 4.75 6.88
N ALA A 94 1.02 3.59 6.45
CA ALA A 94 1.21 2.30 7.12
C ALA A 94 2.55 1.60 6.80
N GLY A 95 3.40 2.24 5.98
CA GLY A 95 4.75 1.81 5.66
C GLY A 95 4.90 0.98 4.38
N LEU A 96 3.85 0.87 3.55
CA LEU A 96 3.97 0.24 2.22
C LEU A 96 4.72 1.16 1.24
N PRO A 97 5.30 0.61 0.15
CA PRO A 97 5.96 1.40 -0.88
C PRO A 97 4.95 2.32 -1.57
N GLY A 98 4.88 3.57 -1.12
CA GLY A 98 3.88 4.56 -1.55
C GLY A 98 3.82 4.74 -3.06
N ASP A 99 4.96 4.66 -3.75
CA ASP A 99 5.00 4.73 -5.22
C ASP A 99 4.31 3.55 -5.90
N ALA A 100 4.52 2.32 -5.43
CA ALA A 100 3.90 1.15 -6.01
C ALA A 100 2.38 1.14 -5.75
N VAL A 101 1.98 1.48 -4.53
CA VAL A 101 0.56 1.56 -4.15
C VAL A 101 -0.15 2.66 -4.96
N ARG A 102 0.41 3.87 -5.06
CA ARG A 102 -0.18 4.96 -5.85
C ARG A 102 -0.35 4.60 -7.32
N ARG A 103 0.63 3.93 -7.92
CA ARG A 103 0.54 3.52 -9.33
C ARG A 103 -0.52 2.44 -9.53
N LEU A 104 -0.60 1.45 -8.64
CA LEU A 104 -1.64 0.43 -8.66
C LEU A 104 -3.04 1.04 -8.49
N THR A 105 -3.19 2.02 -7.60
CA THR A 105 -4.46 2.74 -7.39
C THR A 105 -4.89 3.51 -8.63
N ARG A 106 -3.96 4.21 -9.31
CA ARG A 106 -4.27 4.89 -10.57
C ARG A 106 -4.72 3.92 -11.65
N LEU A 107 -4.10 2.74 -11.73
CA LEU A 107 -4.51 1.68 -12.66
C LEU A 107 -5.92 1.18 -12.32
N PHE A 108 -6.20 0.91 -11.05
CA PHE A 108 -7.55 0.56 -10.59
C PHE A 108 -8.59 1.62 -10.98
N GLU A 109 -8.31 2.90 -10.73
CA GLU A 109 -9.19 4.01 -11.08
C GLU A 109 -9.38 4.10 -12.60
N SER A 110 -8.31 3.91 -13.37
CA SER A 110 -8.37 3.94 -14.83
C SER A 110 -9.21 2.82 -15.42
N VAL A 111 -9.19 1.62 -14.81
CA VAL A 111 -10.00 0.47 -15.25
C VAL A 111 -11.45 0.61 -14.78
N ARG A 112 -11.66 1.10 -13.55
CA ARG A 112 -13.00 1.16 -12.95
C ARG A 112 -13.82 2.35 -13.43
N TYR A 113 -13.18 3.49 -13.67
CA TYR A 113 -13.83 4.73 -14.08
C TYR A 113 -13.53 5.11 -15.53
N GLY A 114 -12.40 4.66 -16.07
CA GLY A 114 -12.12 4.78 -17.50
C GLY A 114 -12.91 3.73 -18.25
N ASN A 115 -13.86 4.17 -19.06
CA ASN A 115 -14.69 3.32 -19.91
C ASN A 115 -13.91 2.72 -21.10
N ARG A 116 -12.64 2.35 -20.89
CA ARG A 116 -11.75 1.76 -21.90
C ARG A 116 -11.38 0.36 -21.44
N PRO A 117 -11.54 -0.67 -22.29
CA PRO A 117 -10.94 -1.98 -22.03
C PRO A 117 -9.45 -1.78 -21.75
N SER A 118 -8.88 -2.57 -20.84
CA SER A 118 -7.46 -2.48 -20.46
C SER A 118 -6.58 -2.46 -21.71
N ASP A 119 -6.18 -1.25 -22.13
CA ASP A 119 -5.32 -1.07 -23.28
C ASP A 119 -3.97 -1.74 -22.98
N GLN A 120 -3.28 -2.19 -24.01
CA GLN A 120 -2.01 -2.90 -23.89
C GLN A 120 -0.98 -2.10 -23.06
N LYS A 121 -1.10 -0.77 -23.04
CA LYS A 121 -0.32 0.12 -22.17
C LYS A 121 -0.69 -0.03 -20.69
N ALA A 122 -1.96 -0.09 -20.34
CA ALA A 122 -2.42 -0.30 -18.96
C ALA A 122 -2.00 -1.67 -18.43
N ILE A 123 -2.04 -2.71 -19.27
CA ILE A 123 -1.56 -4.05 -18.92
C ILE A 123 -0.06 -4.03 -18.60
N ARG A 124 0.77 -3.38 -19.45
CA ARG A 124 2.21 -3.24 -19.20
C ARG A 124 2.50 -2.48 -17.91
N GLU A 125 1.76 -1.41 -17.64
CA GLU A 125 1.89 -0.66 -16.38
C GLU A 125 1.48 -1.51 -15.16
N ALA A 126 0.41 -2.30 -15.27
CA ALA A 126 0.00 -3.22 -14.21
C ALA A 126 1.06 -4.27 -13.91
N VAL A 127 1.61 -4.91 -14.94
CA VAL A 127 2.72 -5.87 -14.79
C VAL A 127 3.93 -5.22 -14.13
N SER A 128 4.30 -4.00 -14.55
CA SER A 128 5.41 -3.25 -13.96
C SER A 128 5.19 -2.92 -12.46
N CYS A 129 3.96 -2.57 -12.09
CA CYS A 129 3.59 -2.32 -10.69
C CYS A 129 3.67 -3.59 -9.85
N LEU A 130 3.12 -4.71 -10.34
CA LEU A 130 3.15 -6.00 -9.65
C LEU A 130 4.58 -6.50 -9.45
N ASN A 131 5.43 -6.36 -10.47
CA ASN A 131 6.85 -6.65 -10.36
C ASN A 131 7.53 -5.77 -9.31
N SER A 132 7.25 -4.46 -9.28
CA SER A 132 7.81 -3.57 -8.26
C SER A 132 7.42 -3.99 -6.84
N ILE A 133 6.20 -4.50 -6.66
CA ILE A 133 5.72 -5.04 -5.38
C ILE A 133 6.47 -6.33 -5.04
N LEU A 134 6.72 -7.22 -6.00
CA LEU A 134 7.50 -8.45 -5.79
C LEU A 134 8.95 -8.15 -5.35
N VAL A 135 9.63 -7.20 -6.01
CA VAL A 135 10.98 -6.75 -5.58
C VAL A 135 10.94 -6.24 -4.13
N TYR A 136 9.94 -5.43 -3.80
CA TYR A 136 9.78 -4.91 -2.43
C TYR A 136 9.55 -6.03 -1.41
N CYS A 137 8.87 -7.12 -1.81
CA CYS A 137 8.67 -8.30 -0.97
C CYS A 137 9.91 -9.19 -0.84
N GLY A 138 11.02 -8.84 -1.51
CA GLY A 138 12.28 -9.59 -1.47
C GLY A 138 12.36 -10.73 -2.49
N GLU A 139 11.47 -10.76 -3.49
CA GLU A 139 11.58 -11.72 -4.58
C GLU A 139 12.49 -11.21 -5.69
N THR A 140 13.41 -12.07 -6.13
CA THR A 140 14.19 -11.86 -7.36
C THR A 140 13.32 -12.24 -8.55
N ILE A 141 12.96 -11.25 -9.38
CA ILE A 141 12.20 -11.43 -10.62
C ILE A 141 13.11 -11.97 -11.72
#